data_AF-A0A4S3LMA0-F1
#
_entry.id   AF-A0A4S3LMA0-F1
#
_cell.length_a   1.000
_cell.length_b   1.000
_cell.length_c   1.000
_cell.angle_alpha   90.00
_cell.angle_beta   90.00
_cell.angle_gamma   90.00
#
_symmetry.space_group_name_H-M   'P 1'
#
loop_
_entity.id
_entity.type
_entity.pdbx_description
1 polymer ?
#
loop_
_entity_poly.entity_id
_entity_poly.type
_entity_poly.pdbx_seq_one_letter_code
_entity_poly.pdbx_strand_id
1 'polypeptide(L)'
;MANYGAILVDEYGIPFSTPDTTPMSLVSKNAYNFGGSGGVINLAASVSSPFVVAFKSDVTGVYGRLSNNSGTYTLTVGRLAGGSVGNVTVYIFGIVIPQPKPAWGIAINNAQGQCILTNETKVMNPPIAVGTPGNPANL
;
A
#
# COMPACT_ATOMS: atom_id res chain seq x y z
N MET A 1 -16.32 -9.07 22.95
CA MET A 1 -15.05 -8.77 23.66
C MET A 1 -14.41 -7.57 22.97
N ALA A 2 -14.29 -6.44 23.65
CA ALA A 2 -13.40 -5.38 23.20
C ALA A 2 -12.01 -5.70 23.77
N ASN A 3 -11.02 -5.97 22.92
CA ASN A 3 -9.75 -6.60 23.31
C ASN A 3 -8.50 -5.71 23.12
N TYR A 4 -8.59 -4.44 22.70
CA TYR A 4 -7.40 -3.74 22.17
C TYR A 4 -7.31 -2.23 22.48
N GLY A 5 -6.08 -1.80 22.86
CA GLY A 5 -5.59 -0.43 23.10
C GLY A 5 -4.44 -0.02 22.14
N ALA A 6 -3.67 1.03 22.44
CA ALA A 6 -2.69 1.67 21.53
C ALA A 6 -1.24 1.15 21.63
N ILE A 7 -0.45 1.26 20.54
CA ILE A 7 1.01 1.00 20.52
C ILE A 7 1.78 2.22 19.96
N LEU A 8 2.90 2.57 20.61
CA LEU A 8 3.87 3.61 20.25
C LEU A 8 5.26 2.98 20.46
N VAL A 9 6.19 3.02 19.50
CA VAL A 9 7.55 2.48 19.71
C VAL A 9 8.68 3.32 19.11
N ASP A 10 9.85 3.11 19.69
CA ASP A 10 11.05 3.93 19.70
C ASP A 10 12.25 3.18 19.04
N GLU A 11 13.44 3.23 19.64
CA GLU A 11 14.78 3.09 19.02
C GLU A 11 15.11 1.77 18.29
N TYR A 12 14.20 0.78 18.31
CA TYR A 12 14.34 -0.47 17.56
C TYR A 12 13.16 -0.79 16.62
N GLY A 13 12.35 0.22 16.27
CA GLY A 13 12.03 0.38 14.87
C GLY A 13 10.57 0.31 14.50
N ILE A 14 9.84 1.38 14.84
CA ILE A 14 8.55 1.83 14.27
C ILE A 14 7.35 1.17 14.97
N PRO A 15 6.42 1.92 15.60
CA PRO A 15 5.83 3.19 15.17
C PRO A 15 5.72 4.29 16.26
N PHE A 16 6.23 5.50 15.98
CA PHE A 16 5.83 6.74 16.65
C PHE A 16 5.37 7.76 15.60
N SER A 17 4.11 8.18 15.66
CA SER A 17 3.60 9.33 14.89
C SER A 17 3.76 10.58 15.74
N THR A 18 4.75 11.42 15.41
CA THR A 18 4.73 12.83 15.79
C THR A 18 3.73 13.57 14.90
N PRO A 19 3.37 14.82 15.21
CA PRO A 19 2.72 15.70 14.23
C PRO A 19 3.47 15.79 12.89
N ASP A 20 4.77 15.48 12.87
CA ASP A 20 5.64 15.56 11.70
C ASP A 20 5.81 14.21 10.98
N THR A 21 5.38 13.09 11.56
CA THR A 21 5.48 11.76 10.94
C THR A 21 4.11 11.12 10.76
N THR A 22 3.56 11.23 9.54
CA THR A 22 2.33 10.53 9.15
C THR A 22 2.67 9.26 8.39
N PRO A 23 2.32 8.05 8.88
CA PRO A 23 2.57 6.81 8.17
C PRO A 23 1.65 6.69 6.96
N MET A 24 2.05 5.86 6.00
CA MET A 24 1.20 5.54 4.86
C MET A 24 0.12 4.54 5.29
N SER A 25 -1.11 4.82 4.91
CA SER A 25 -2.29 3.98 5.19
C SER A 25 -2.82 3.36 3.91
N LEU A 26 -3.50 2.21 4.02
CA LEU A 26 -4.16 1.56 2.90
C LEU A 26 -5.28 2.46 2.36
N VAL A 27 -5.08 2.98 1.15
CA VAL A 27 -6.06 3.79 0.40
C VAL A 27 -7.09 2.89 -0.27
N SER A 28 -6.62 1.84 -0.94
CA SER A 28 -7.51 0.91 -1.65
C SER A 28 -6.93 -0.49 -1.76
N LYS A 29 -7.83 -1.47 -1.81
CA LYS A 29 -7.55 -2.87 -2.13
C LYS A 29 -8.54 -3.29 -3.21
N ASN A 30 -8.03 -3.51 -4.41
CA ASN A 30 -8.84 -3.89 -5.57
C ASN A 30 -8.41 -5.27 -6.08
N ALA A 31 -9.39 -6.10 -6.41
CA ALA A 31 -9.15 -7.40 -7.02
C ALA A 31 -9.58 -7.35 -8.49
N TYR A 32 -8.72 -7.85 -9.37
CA TYR A 32 -8.94 -7.92 -10.81
C TYR A 32 -8.78 -9.37 -11.26
N ASN A 33 -9.76 -9.84 -12.04
CA ASN A 33 -9.66 -11.12 -12.71
C ASN A 33 -9.27 -10.86 -14.17
N PHE A 34 -8.08 -11.31 -14.56
CA PHE A 34 -7.67 -11.28 -15.95
C PHE A 34 -7.93 -12.66 -16.56
N GLY A 35 -8.82 -12.74 -17.53
CA GLY A 35 -9.08 -13.98 -18.28
C GLY A 35 -7.94 -14.39 -19.23
N GLY A 36 -6.76 -13.77 -19.12
CA GLY A 36 -5.66 -13.92 -20.08
C GLY A 36 -4.37 -13.26 -19.60
N SER A 37 -3.55 -12.79 -20.53
CA SER A 37 -2.15 -12.37 -20.30
C SER A 37 -1.92 -11.12 -19.44
N GLY A 38 -2.97 -10.60 -18.79
CA GLY A 38 -2.94 -9.37 -18.02
C GLY A 38 -3.45 -8.18 -18.80
N GLY A 39 -3.08 -6.99 -18.35
CA GLY A 39 -3.60 -5.73 -18.89
C GLY A 39 -3.18 -4.52 -18.08
N VAL A 40 -3.81 -3.39 -18.38
CA VAL A 40 -3.53 -2.11 -17.74
C VAL A 40 -4.62 -1.80 -16.73
N ILE A 41 -4.20 -1.51 -15.49
CA ILE A 41 -5.07 -1.09 -14.40
C ILE A 41 -4.87 0.41 -14.18
N ASN A 42 -5.94 1.19 -14.27
CA ASN A 42 -5.92 2.58 -13.82
C ASN A 42 -5.93 2.63 -12.29
N LEU A 43 -4.94 3.29 -11.71
CA LEU A 43 -4.80 3.40 -10.26
C LEU A 43 -5.48 4.68 -9.79
N ALA A 44 -6.35 4.55 -8.79
CA ALA A 44 -6.89 5.69 -8.05
C ALA A 44 -5.83 6.23 -7.05
N ALA A 45 -4.68 6.67 -7.57
CA ALA A 45 -3.58 7.26 -6.81
C ALA A 45 -3.49 8.76 -7.09
N SER A 46 -3.22 9.56 -6.06
CA SER A 46 -3.05 11.01 -6.21
C SER A 46 -1.62 11.38 -6.60
N VAL A 47 -1.46 12.40 -7.44
CA VAL A 47 -0.16 13.05 -7.75
C VAL A 47 0.31 14.00 -6.64
N SER A 48 -0.58 14.39 -5.72
CA SER A 48 -0.28 15.41 -4.70
C SER A 48 0.41 14.86 -3.45
N SER A 49 0.60 13.54 -3.35
CA SER A 49 1.22 12.90 -2.20
C SER A 49 1.93 11.61 -2.60
N PRO A 50 2.99 11.21 -1.89
CA PRO A 50 3.65 9.93 -2.13
C PRO A 50 2.69 8.76 -1.88
N PHE A 51 2.79 7.74 -2.73
CA PHE A 51 2.05 6.50 -2.61
C PHE A 51 2.94 5.29 -2.95
N VAL A 52 2.56 4.13 -2.44
CA VAL A 52 3.20 2.84 -2.74
C VAL A 52 2.14 1.92 -3.32
N VAL A 53 2.51 1.20 -4.37
CA VAL A 53 1.67 0.15 -4.98
C VAL A 53 2.31 -1.19 -4.69
N ALA A 54 1.57 -2.04 -3.99
CA ALA A 54 1.89 -3.46 -3.86
C ALA A 54 0.85 -4.26 -4.66
N PHE A 55 1.27 -5.33 -5.32
CA PHE A 55 0.34 -6.23 -5.98
C PHE A 55 0.76 -7.67 -5.73
N LYS A 56 -0.22 -8.57 -5.81
CA LYS A 56 0.01 -10.01 -5.79
C LYS A 56 -0.83 -10.68 -6.87
N SER A 57 -0.29 -11.72 -7.47
CA SER A 57 -1.02 -12.65 -8.32
C SER A 57 -1.03 -14.02 -7.63
N ASP A 58 -2.04 -14.84 -7.92
CA ASP A 58 -2.09 -16.26 -7.57
C ASP A 58 -1.26 -17.14 -8.52
N VAL A 59 -0.67 -16.56 -9.58
CA VAL A 59 0.20 -17.22 -10.55
C VAL A 59 1.63 -16.69 -10.46
N THR A 60 2.61 -17.57 -10.62
CA THR A 60 4.04 -17.22 -10.59
C THR A 60 4.54 -16.61 -11.90
N GLY A 61 5.59 -15.80 -11.81
CA GLY A 61 6.22 -15.14 -12.96
C GLY A 61 5.44 -13.94 -13.52
N VAL A 62 4.49 -13.40 -12.75
CA VAL A 62 3.77 -12.19 -13.07
C VAL A 62 4.60 -10.97 -12.68
N TYR A 63 4.73 -10.02 -13.59
CA TYR A 63 5.39 -8.74 -13.35
C TYR A 63 4.37 -7.60 -13.32
N GLY A 64 4.75 -6.52 -12.64
CA GLY A 64 4.02 -5.27 -12.60
C GLY A 64 4.93 -4.13 -13.03
N ARG A 65 4.44 -3.27 -13.92
CA ARG A 65 5.12 -2.04 -14.33
C ARG A 65 4.25 -0.85 -14.00
N LEU A 66 4.71 0.00 -13.08
CA LEU A 66 4.09 1.28 -12.79
C LEU A 66 4.48 2.30 -13.86
N SER A 67 3.50 3.03 -14.39
CA SER A 67 3.71 4.13 -15.33
C SER A 67 2.94 5.36 -14.88
N ASN A 68 3.46 6.55 -15.17
CA ASN A 68 2.74 7.81 -15.06
C ASN A 68 2.62 8.41 -16.45
N ASN A 69 1.40 8.78 -16.83
CA ASN A 69 1.13 9.53 -18.05
C ASN A 69 0.33 10.78 -17.69
N SER A 70 1.00 11.93 -17.66
CA SER A 70 0.39 13.23 -17.35
C SER A 70 -0.48 13.23 -16.10
N GLY A 71 -0.02 12.57 -15.03
CA GLY A 71 -0.72 12.50 -13.75
C GLY A 71 -1.70 11.34 -13.59
N THR A 72 -1.95 10.56 -14.63
CA THR A 72 -2.66 9.28 -14.51
C THR A 72 -1.65 8.16 -14.25
N TYR A 73 -1.77 7.48 -13.11
CA TYR A 73 -0.94 6.32 -12.80
C TYR A 73 -1.61 5.03 -13.24
N THR A 74 -0.84 4.18 -13.89
CA THR A 74 -1.29 2.86 -14.30
C THR A 74 -0.34 1.76 -13.86
N LEU A 75 -0.90 0.62 -13.49
CA LEU A 75 -0.15 -0.62 -13.29
C LEU A 75 -0.41 -1.52 -14.48
N THR A 76 0.61 -1.75 -15.30
CA THR A 76 0.57 -2.81 -16.31
C THR A 76 0.96 -4.11 -15.65
N VAL A 77 0.10 -5.12 -15.74
CA VAL A 77 0.35 -6.47 -15.22
C VAL A 77 0.48 -7.41 -16.40
N GLY A 78 1.50 -8.28 -16.38
CA GLY A 78 1.74 -9.24 -17.43
C GLY A 78 2.58 -10.42 -16.96
N ARG A 79 2.81 -11.38 -17.85
CA ARG A 79 3.65 -12.56 -17.59
C ARG A 79 4.69 -12.72 -18.68
N LEU A 80 5.98 -12.80 -18.29
CA LEU A 80 7.10 -12.81 -19.25
C LEU A 80 7.04 -13.98 -20.24
N ALA A 81 6.60 -15.16 -19.79
CA ALA A 81 6.44 -16.35 -20.63
C ALA A 81 5.09 -16.42 -21.38
N GLY A 82 4.27 -15.36 -21.29
CA GLY A 82 2.88 -15.40 -21.75
C GLY A 82 1.97 -16.28 -20.87
N GLY A 83 0.70 -16.35 -21.24
CA GLY A 83 -0.33 -17.07 -20.51
C GLY A 83 -0.98 -16.27 -19.37
N SER A 84 -1.92 -16.88 -18.66
CA SER A 84 -2.77 -16.18 -17.70
C SER A 84 -1.99 -15.58 -16.52
N VAL A 85 -2.38 -14.38 -16.09
CA VAL A 85 -1.89 -13.75 -14.85
C VAL A 85 -2.82 -14.01 -13.65
N GLY A 86 -3.89 -14.77 -13.85
CA GLY A 86 -4.83 -15.18 -12.80
C GLY A 86 -5.54 -14.01 -12.10
N ASN A 87 -5.82 -14.19 -10.80
CA ASN A 87 -6.41 -13.14 -9.96
C ASN A 87 -5.30 -12.24 -9.40
N VAL A 88 -5.40 -10.96 -9.72
CA VAL A 88 -4.45 -9.95 -9.28
C VAL A 88 -5.11 -9.07 -8.22
N THR A 89 -4.54 -9.03 -7.01
CA THR A 89 -4.94 -8.08 -5.97
C THR A 89 -3.93 -6.94 -5.92
N VAL A 90 -4.41 -5.70 -6.06
CA VAL A 90 -3.62 -4.49 -5.97
C VAL A 90 -3.96 -3.75 -4.68
N TYR A 91 -2.93 -3.33 -3.96
CA TYR A 91 -2.99 -2.53 -2.75
C TYR A 91 -2.30 -1.19 -3.01
N ILE A 92 -3.00 -0.09 -2.73
CA ILE A 92 -2.42 1.25 -2.78
C ILE A 92 -2.31 1.75 -1.36
N PHE A 93 -1.11 2.11 -0.94
CA PHE A 93 -0.83 2.78 0.32
C PHE A 93 -0.47 4.23 0.04
N GLY A 94 -0.93 5.17 0.86
CA GLY A 94 -0.71 6.59 0.67
C GLY A 94 -0.93 7.38 1.96
N ILE A 95 -0.56 8.67 1.92
CA ILE A 95 -0.86 9.61 3.00
C ILE A 95 -2.32 10.03 2.86
N VAL A 96 -3.15 9.68 3.84
CA VAL A 96 -4.58 10.03 3.87
C VAL A 96 -4.84 10.93 5.06
N ILE A 97 -5.13 12.20 4.78
CA ILE A 97 -5.46 13.23 5.76
C ILE A 97 -6.65 14.05 5.23
N PRO A 98 -7.75 14.20 6.00
CA PRO A 98 -8.00 13.51 7.26
C PRO A 98 -8.36 12.02 7.03
N GLN A 99 -7.98 11.15 7.95
CA GLN A 99 -8.53 9.80 8.06
C GLN A 99 -10.04 9.88 8.37
N PRO A 100 -10.84 8.91 7.88
CA PRO A 100 -12.22 8.78 8.29
C PRO A 100 -12.33 8.69 9.81
N LYS A 101 -13.29 9.41 10.39
CA LYS A 101 -13.56 9.37 11.83
C LYS A 101 -13.95 7.93 12.21
N PRO A 102 -13.32 7.33 13.23
CA PRO A 102 -13.66 5.96 13.62
C PRO A 102 -15.05 5.95 14.26
N ALA A 103 -15.78 4.85 14.11
CA ALA A 103 -17.08 4.70 14.75
C ALA A 103 -16.96 4.69 16.29
N TRP A 104 -15.82 4.21 16.80
CA TRP A 104 -15.45 4.16 18.22
C TRP A 104 -13.93 4.00 18.34
N GLY A 105 -13.34 4.42 19.46
CA GLY A 105 -11.93 4.18 19.76
C GLY A 105 -11.06 5.44 19.77
N ILE A 106 -9.82 5.30 19.30
CA ILE A 106 -8.77 6.33 19.38
C ILE A 106 -8.59 6.96 18.01
N ALA A 107 -8.47 8.29 18.00
CA ALA A 107 -8.04 9.08 16.85
C ALA A 107 -6.81 9.90 17.25
N ILE A 108 -5.78 9.86 16.41
CA ILE A 108 -4.58 10.68 16.53
C ILE A 108 -4.72 11.82 15.53
N ASN A 109 -4.51 13.05 16.00
CA ASN A 109 -4.61 14.24 15.18
C ASN A 109 -3.23 14.91 15.01
N ASN A 110 -3.01 15.57 13.87
CA ASN A 110 -1.86 16.44 13.68
C ASN A 110 -2.02 17.77 14.44
N ALA A 111 -0.99 18.63 14.40
CA ALA A 111 -1.01 19.95 15.06
C ALA A 111 -2.11 20.89 14.55
N GLN A 112 -2.65 20.64 13.35
CA GLN A 112 -3.75 21.38 12.74
C GLN A 112 -5.14 20.82 13.13
N GLY A 113 -5.19 19.77 13.97
CA GLY A 113 -6.43 19.13 14.42
C GLY A 113 -7.04 18.14 13.42
N GLN A 114 -6.32 17.77 12.36
CA GLN A 114 -6.79 16.79 11.38
C GLN A 114 -6.46 15.37 11.82
N CYS A 115 -7.42 14.45 11.72
CA CYS A 115 -7.21 13.05 12.04
C CYS A 115 -6.22 12.41 11.07
N ILE A 116 -5.13 11.81 11.58
CA ILE A 116 -4.07 11.18 10.78
C ILE A 116 -4.02 9.66 10.97
N LEU A 117 -4.53 9.14 12.08
CA LEU A 117 -4.62 7.70 12.36
C LEU A 117 -5.83 7.39 13.25
N THR A 118 -6.43 6.22 13.06
CA THR A 118 -7.46 5.67 13.93
C THR A 118 -7.19 4.20 14.24
N ASN A 119 -7.96 3.61 15.15
CA ASN A 119 -7.97 2.17 15.40
C ASN A 119 -8.39 1.32 14.17
N GLU A 120 -8.99 1.94 13.15
CA GLU A 120 -9.41 1.27 11.91
C GLU A 120 -8.38 1.46 10.78
N THR A 121 -7.40 2.36 10.95
CA THR A 121 -6.38 2.64 9.94
C THR A 121 -5.43 1.45 9.77
N LYS A 122 -5.32 0.95 8.54
CA LYS A 122 -4.35 -0.09 8.18
C LYS A 122 -3.08 0.55 7.67
N VAL A 123 -2.06 0.63 8.53
CA VAL A 123 -0.76 1.19 8.18
C VAL A 123 0.05 0.23 7.31
N MET A 124 0.88 0.78 6.42
CA MET A 124 1.84 0.01 5.65
C MET A 124 2.99 -0.44 6.55
N ASN A 125 3.33 -1.73 6.51
CA ASN A 125 4.52 -2.22 7.21
C ASN A 125 5.79 -1.72 6.50
N PRO A 126 6.89 -1.48 7.24
CA PRO A 126 8.17 -1.16 6.64
C PRO A 126 8.59 -2.23 5.63
N PRO A 127 9.11 -1.85 4.45
CA PRO A 127 9.63 -2.82 3.50
C PRO A 127 10.84 -3.52 4.11
N ILE A 128 10.83 -4.85 4.08
CA ILE A 128 12.01 -5.66 4.41
C ILE A 128 12.82 -5.89 3.14
N ALA A 129 14.14 -5.70 3.23
CA ALA A 129 15.03 -6.08 2.14
C ALA A 129 15.03 -7.60 2.00
N VAL A 130 14.71 -8.10 0.81
CA VAL A 130 14.81 -9.52 0.46
C VAL A 130 15.90 -9.68 -0.59
N GLY A 131 16.79 -10.64 -0.36
CA GLY A 131 17.93 -10.92 -1.23
C GLY A 131 19.11 -9.97 -1.04
N THR A 132 20.16 -10.21 -1.83
CA THR A 132 21.36 -9.37 -1.88
C THR A 132 21.45 -8.73 -3.26
N PRO A 133 21.62 -7.40 -3.37
CA PRO A 133 21.79 -6.75 -4.67
C PRO A 133 22.89 -7.43 -5.50
N GLY A 134 22.56 -7.83 -6.72
CA GLY A 134 23.50 -8.54 -7.62
C GLY A 134 23.55 -10.06 -7.46
N ASN A 135 22.82 -10.67 -6.52
CA ASN A 135 22.73 -12.13 -6.39
C ASN A 135 21.31 -12.65 -6.71
N PRO A 136 21.09 -13.26 -7.89
CA PRO A 136 19.78 -13.77 -8.28
C PRO A 136 19.34 -15.04 -7.55
N ALA A 137 20.20 -15.70 -6.76
CA ALA A 137 19.89 -16.96 -6.08
C ALA A 137 19.09 -16.79 -4.77
N ASN A 138 18.91 -15.55 -4.29
CA ASN A 138 18.31 -15.25 -2.98
C ASN A 138 16.98 -14.48 -3.08
N LEU A 139 16.27 -14.59 -4.21
CA LEU A 139 14.94 -13.99 -4.44
C LEU A 139 13.87 -15.06 -4.58
#